data_AF-A0A1Q3TNE5-F1
#
_entry.id   AF-A0A1Q3TNE5-F1
#
_cell.length_a   1.000
_cell.length_b   1.000
_cell.length_c   1.000
_cell.angle_alpha   90.00
_cell.angle_beta   90.00
_cell.angle_gamma   90.00
#
_symmetry.space_group_name_H-M   'P 1'
#
loop_
_entity.id
_entity.type
_entity.pdbx_description
1 polymer ?
#
loop_
_entity_poly.entity_id
_entity_poly.type
_entity_poly.pdbx_seq_one_letter_code
_entity_poly.pdbx_strand_id
1 'polypeptide(L)' 'MRAIALCFKPYLKPEEALIYCNLGRTQFAKKCEEYGIYKNNMGYFDREELNKLMGAKIVPLAERQFPSKKVA' A
#
# COMPACT_ATOMS: atom_id res chain seq x y z
N MET A 1 20.42 4.66 -7.89
CA MET A 1 18.99 4.30 -8.02
C MET A 1 18.68 3.04 -7.20
N ARG A 2 18.40 3.17 -5.88
CA ARG A 2 18.17 2.02 -4.97
C ARG A 2 16.71 1.56 -4.86
N ALA A 3 15.75 2.37 -5.31
CA ALA A 3 14.31 2.10 -5.15
C ALA A 3 13.68 1.27 -6.28
N ILE A 4 14.38 1.08 -7.42
CA ILE A 4 13.80 0.41 -8.60
C ILE A 4 13.42 -1.05 -8.31
N ALA A 5 14.22 -1.76 -7.51
CA ALA A 5 13.94 -3.15 -7.14
C ALA A 5 12.71 -3.30 -6.23
N LEU A 6 12.34 -2.27 -5.46
CA LEU A 6 11.16 -2.29 -4.59
C LEU A 6 9.88 -2.26 -5.40
N CYS A 7 9.90 -1.63 -6.57
CA CYS A 7 8.76 -1.54 -7.47
C CYS A 7 8.31 -2.89 -8.02
N PHE A 8 9.10 -3.96 -7.92
CA PHE A 8 8.75 -5.30 -8.42
C PHE A 8 8.32 -6.29 -7.32
N LYS A 9 8.47 -5.92 -6.05
CA LYS A 9 8.02 -6.78 -4.93
C LYS A 9 6.50 -6.63 -4.74
N PRO A 10 5.74 -7.73 -4.60
CA PRO A 10 4.29 -7.65 -4.36
C PRO A 10 3.96 -7.08 -2.97
N TYR A 11 4.81 -7.34 -1.98
CA TYR A 11 4.65 -6.87 -0.61
C TYR A 11 5.88 -6.10 -0.14
N LEU A 12 5.65 -4.99 0.54
CA LEU A 12 6.69 -4.05 0.98
C LEU A 12 6.70 -3.96 2.50
N LYS A 13 7.89 -4.00 3.10
CA LYS A 13 8.05 -3.67 4.53
C LYS A 13 7.70 -2.21 4.78
N PRO A 14 7.39 -1.81 6.03
CA PRO A 14 7.11 -0.42 6.36
C PRO A 14 8.21 0.55 5.88
N GLU A 15 9.48 0.17 6.01
CA GLU A 15 10.62 0.96 5.55
C GLU A 15 10.67 1.07 4.03
N GLU A 16 10.39 -0.03 3.33
CA GLU A 16 10.36 -0.08 1.87
C GLU A 16 9.16 0.69 1.30
N ALA A 17 8.01 0.64 1.97
CA ALA A 17 6.80 1.37 1.60
C ALA A 17 6.98 2.89 1.71
N LEU A 18 7.67 3.36 2.76
CA LEU A 18 8.02 4.78 2.92
C LEU A 18 8.92 5.27 1.77
N ILE A 19 9.91 4.45 1.39
CA ILE A 19 10.79 4.74 0.25
C ILE A 19 10.00 4.71 -1.07
N TYR A 20 9.10 3.73 -1.22
CA TYR A 20 8.28 3.55 -2.42
C TYR A 20 7.33 4.74 -2.65
N CYS A 21 6.68 5.22 -1.60
CA CYS A 21 5.80 6.39 -1.68
C CYS A 21 6.55 7.73 -1.63
N ASN A 22 7.85 7.70 -1.32
CA ASN A 22 8.66 8.90 -1.08
C ASN A 22 8.02 9.86 -0.05
N LEU A 23 7.44 9.29 1.02
CA LEU A 23 6.74 10.02 2.07
C LEU A 23 7.45 9.84 3.42
N GLY A 24 7.42 10.88 4.24
CA GLY A 24 7.86 10.79 5.64
C GLY A 24 6.89 9.94 6.49
N ARG A 25 7.36 9.37 7.60
CA ARG A 25 6.59 8.47 8.48
C ARG A 25 5.21 9.01 8.87
N THR A 26 5.14 10.28 9.28
CA THR A 26 3.90 10.91 9.73
C THR A 26 2.91 11.16 8.59
N GLN A 27 3.40 11.59 7.43
CA GLN A 27 2.56 11.82 6.24
C GLN A 27 2.04 10.50 5.67
N PHE A 28 2.89 9.47 5.66
CA PHE A 28 2.53 8.14 5.22
C PHE A 28 1.46 7.52 6.11
N ALA A 29 1.60 7.63 7.44
CA ALA A 29 0.59 7.14 8.38
C ALA A 29 -0.78 7.79 8.14
N LYS A 30 -0.84 9.12 8.02
CA LYS A 30 -2.09 9.84 7.74
C LYS A 30 -2.73 9.40 6.42
N LYS A 31 -1.94 9.32 5.35
CA LYS A 31 -2.47 8.84 4.06
C LYS A 31 -2.89 7.37 4.10
N CYS A 32 -2.18 6.51 4.84
CA CYS A 32 -2.62 5.12 5.02
C CYS A 32 -3.97 5.05 5.74
N GLU A 33 -4.21 5.90 6.74
CA GLU A 33 -5.50 6.00 7.42
C GLU A 33 -6.59 6.54 6.49
N GLU A 34 -6.33 7.63 5.77
CA GLU A 34 -7.26 8.24 4.81
C GLU A 34 -7.65 7.29 3.68
N TYR A 35 -6.69 6.53 3.16
CA TYR A 35 -6.89 5.54 2.11
C TYR A 35 -7.22 4.15 2.68
N GLY A 36 -7.37 3.99 4.00
CA GLY A 36 -7.66 2.72 4.66
C GLY A 36 -6.76 1.57 4.21
N ILE A 37 -5.46 1.83 4.07
CA ILE A 37 -4.42 0.85 3.73
C ILE A 37 -3.86 0.28 5.04
N TYR A 38 -3.95 -1.03 5.18
CA TYR A 38 -3.52 -1.73 6.40
C TYR A 38 -2.44 -2.74 6.10
N LYS A 39 -1.66 -3.06 7.14
CA LYS A 39 -0.65 -4.11 7.06
C LYS A 39 -1.34 -5.47 7.05
N ASN A 40 -0.78 -6.42 6.32
CA ASN A 40 -1.16 -7.81 6.44
C ASN A 40 -0.74 -8.37 7.81
N ASN A 41 -1.15 -9.61 8.10
CA ASN A 41 -0.87 -10.27 9.39
C ASN A 41 0.65 -10.43 9.69
N MET A 42 1.49 -10.28 8.67
CA MET A 42 2.96 -10.33 8.79
C MET A 42 3.61 -8.94 8.85
N GLY A 43 2.83 -7.85 8.85
CA GLY A 43 3.34 -6.48 8.97
C GLY A 43 3.77 -5.80 7.67
N TYR A 44 3.43 -6.37 6.50
CA TYR A 44 3.78 -5.83 5.18
C TYR A 44 2.59 -5.09 4.53
N PHE A 45 2.90 -4.17 3.64
CA PHE A 45 1.94 -3.44 2.82
C PHE A 45 1.85 -4.04 1.41
N ASP A 46 0.65 -4.09 0.85
CA ASP A 46 0.45 -4.49 -0.55
C ASP A 46 0.88 -3.36 -1.48
N ARG A 47 1.75 -3.68 -2.44
CA ARG A 47 2.22 -2.72 -3.43
C ARG A 47 1.05 -2.17 -4.26
N GLU A 48 0.03 -2.97 -4.58
CA GLU A 48 -1.10 -2.48 -5.37
C GLU A 48 -1.90 -1.41 -4.63
N GLU A 49 -2.07 -1.57 -3.32
CA GLU A 49 -2.70 -0.55 -2.47
C GLU A 49 -1.86 0.72 -2.38
N LEU A 50 -0.53 0.58 -2.22
CA LEU A 50 0.38 1.72 -2.23
C LEU A 50 0.43 2.43 -3.60
N ASN A 51 0.31 1.68 -4.69
CA ASN A 51 0.26 2.24 -6.03
C ASN A 51 -1.05 3.02 -6.26
N LYS A 52 -2.17 2.58 -5.68
CA LYS A 52 -3.43 3.37 -5.66
C LYS A 52 -3.25 4.69 -4.91
N LEU A 53 -2.50 4.69 -3.80
CA LEU A 53 -2.16 5.90 -3.03
C LEU A 53 -1.29 6.88 -3.83
N MET A 54 -0.39 6.38 -4.68
CA MET A 54 0.51 7.21 -5.50
C MET A 54 -0.09 7.64 -6.85
N GLY A 55 -1.01 6.84 -7.40
CA GLY A 55 -1.55 7.00 -8.75
C GLY A 55 -2.67 8.03 -8.91
N ALA A 56 -2.96 8.86 -7.89
CA ALA A 56 -4.03 9.88 -7.89
C ALA A 56 -5.45 9.36 -8.22
N LYS A 57 -5.67 8.04 -8.24
CA LYS A 57 -7.02 7.45 -8.32
C LYS A 57 -7.60 7.40 -6.93
N ILE A 58 -8.35 8.44 -6.57
CA ILE A 58 -9.24 8.43 -5.41
C ILE A 58 -10.34 7.41 -5.73
N VAL A 59 -10.15 6.16 -5.32
CA VAL A 59 -11.24 5.17 -5.36
C VAL A 59 -12.09 5.38 -4.11
N PRO A 60 -13.37 5.79 -4.25
CA PRO A 60 -14.26 5.90 -3.11
C PRO A 60 -14.35 4.55 -2.39
N LEU A 61 -14.49 4.58 -1.06
CA LEU A 61 -14.56 3.40 -0.19
C LEU A 61 -15.63 2.36 -0.63
N ALA A 62 -16.57 2.76 -1.48
CA ALA A 62 -17.68 1.97 -1.98
C ALA A 62 -17.33 0.89 -3.01
N GLU A 63 -16.16 0.93 -3.66
CA GLU A 63 -15.80 0.00 -4.76
C GLU A 63 -14.74 -1.05 -4.40
N ARG A 64 -14.43 -1.25 -3.12
CA ARG A 64 -13.48 -2.28 -2.70
C ARG A 64 -14.12 -3.67 -2.81
N GLN A 65 -13.98 -4.30 -3.97
CA GLN A 65 -14.09 -5.76 -4.07
C GLN A 65 -12.90 -6.37 -3.35
N PHE A 66 -13.11 -6.75 -2.09
CA PHE A 66 -12.22 -7.70 -1.43
C PHE A 66 -12.40 -9.04 -2.15
N PRO A 67 -11.34 -9.68 -2.69
CA PRO A 67 -11.42 -11.07 -3.06
C PRO A 67 -11.59 -11.85 -1.75
N SER A 68 -12.83 -12.07 -1.35
CA SER A 68 -13.18 -13.02 -0.30
C SER A 68 -12.59 -14.36 -0.71
N LYS A 69 -11.70 -14.90 0.12
CA LYS A 69 -11.12 -16.23 -0.02
C LYS A 69 -12.24 -17.21 -0.39
N LYS A 70 -12.26 -17.69 -1.64
CA LYS A 70 -12.90 -18.97 -1.94
C LYS A 70 -11.94 -20.04 -1.42
N VAL A 71 -12.14 -20.40 -0.16
CA VAL A 71 -11.74 -21.71 0.36
C VAL A 71 -12.65 -22.71 -0.36
N ALA A 72 -12.05 -23.53 -1.23
CA ALA A 72 -12.62 -24.77 -1.75
C ALA A 72 -11.67 -25.90 -1.35
#